data_AF-A0A6L6YHH9-F1
#
_entry.id   AF-A0A6L6YHH9-F1
#
_cell.length_a   1.000
_cell.length_b   1.000
_cell.length_c   1.000
_cell.angle_alpha   90.00
_cell.angle_beta   90.00
_cell.angle_gamma   90.00
#
_symmetry.space_group_name_H-M   'P 1'
#
loop_
_entity.id
_entity.type
_entity.pdbx_description
1 polymer ?
#
loop_
_entity_poly.entity_id
_entity_poly.type
_entity_poly.pdbx_seq_one_letter_code
_entity_poly.pdbx_strand_id
1 'polypeptide(L)'
;MNQQMKLSQLKHLMAQDNWSISQHFEIDKINEKEAIGIAVVTAVRDDIRVNYNEGFLFNRITKEIEVTKENLYGVWWIESLPDVNEIDVIDEENEIIDSFDLDEQNFPSKFSQIDYSKIISNYFVIDNFSLTDD
;
A
#
# COMPACT_ATOMS: atom_id res chain seq x y z
N MET A 1 6.74 -21.35 -12.78
CA MET A 1 7.42 -20.09 -13.13
C MET A 1 6.37 -19.03 -13.13
N ASN A 2 6.61 -17.94 -12.42
CA ASN A 2 5.76 -16.76 -12.47
C ASN A 2 5.79 -16.18 -13.89
N GLN A 3 4.75 -15.43 -14.23
CA GLN A 3 4.79 -14.62 -15.44
C GLN A 3 5.86 -13.53 -15.25
N GLN A 4 6.48 -13.07 -16.33
CA GLN A 4 7.51 -12.04 -16.28
C GLN A 4 7.07 -10.81 -17.08
N MET A 5 7.35 -9.63 -16.53
CA MET A 5 7.11 -8.34 -17.18
C MET A 5 8.38 -7.49 -17.12
N LYS A 6 8.74 -6.85 -18.24
CA LYS A 6 9.88 -5.92 -18.23
C LYS A 6 9.54 -4.67 -17.42
N LEU A 7 10.49 -4.16 -16.64
CA LEU A 7 10.33 -2.91 -15.88
C LEU A 7 9.87 -1.74 -16.78
N SER A 8 10.40 -1.65 -18.00
CA SER A 8 10.02 -0.64 -18.98
C SER A 8 8.54 -0.76 -19.40
N GLN A 9 8.02 -1.99 -19.52
CA GLN A 9 6.60 -2.24 -19.78
C GLN A 9 5.74 -1.83 -18.58
N LEU A 10 6.13 -2.19 -17.36
CA LEU A 10 5.42 -1.81 -16.14
C LEU A 10 5.36 -0.29 -15.99
N LYS A 11 6.48 0.42 -16.19
CA LYS A 11 6.54 1.90 -16.18
C LYS A 11 5.59 2.51 -17.21
N HIS A 12 5.59 1.98 -18.44
CA HIS A 12 4.69 2.45 -19.48
C HIS A 12 3.22 2.22 -19.11
N LEU A 13 2.88 1.06 -18.54
CA LEU A 13 1.53 0.73 -18.12
C LEU A 13 1.05 1.63 -16.98
N MET A 14 1.86 1.81 -15.93
CA MET A 14 1.52 2.65 -14.77
C MET A 14 1.43 4.14 -15.12
N ALA A 15 2.13 4.60 -16.16
CA ALA A 15 2.02 5.98 -16.65
C ALA A 15 0.67 6.28 -17.32
N GLN A 16 -0.12 5.27 -17.66
CA GLN A 16 -1.41 5.45 -18.32
C GLN A 16 -2.55 5.72 -17.31
N ASP A 17 -3.70 6.15 -17.84
CA ASP A 17 -4.92 6.40 -17.08
C ASP A 17 -5.80 5.14 -16.94
N ASN A 18 -7.03 5.32 -16.45
CA ASN A 18 -8.05 4.27 -16.27
C ASN A 18 -7.72 3.18 -15.24
N TRP A 19 -6.95 3.54 -14.22
CA TRP A 19 -6.74 2.68 -13.05
C TRP A 19 -7.86 2.88 -12.04
N SER A 20 -8.44 1.78 -11.57
CA SER A 20 -9.30 1.78 -10.38
C SER A 20 -8.42 1.63 -9.15
N ILE A 21 -8.33 2.68 -8.33
CA ILE A 21 -7.47 2.71 -7.15
C ILE A 21 -8.33 2.63 -5.90
N SER A 22 -7.97 1.74 -4.99
CA SER A 22 -8.59 1.57 -3.69
C SER A 22 -7.54 1.45 -2.60
N GLN A 23 -7.94 1.74 -1.37
CA GLN A 23 -7.07 1.62 -0.20
C GLN A 23 -7.76 0.78 0.88
N HIS A 24 -6.98 -0.09 1.51
CA HIS A 24 -7.38 -0.88 2.66
C HIS A 24 -6.41 -0.63 3.81
N PHE A 25 -6.90 -0.74 5.04
CA PHE A 25 -6.09 -0.59 6.25
C PHE A 25 -6.31 -1.79 7.16
N GLU A 26 -5.22 -2.39 7.60
CA GLU A 26 -5.18 -3.45 8.59
C GLU A 26 -4.53 -2.92 9.87
N ILE A 27 -5.08 -3.25 11.03
CA ILE A 27 -4.57 -2.79 12.33
C ILE A 27 -4.03 -3.99 13.08
N ASP A 28 -2.71 -4.04 13.21
CA ASP A 28 -2.00 -5.15 13.85
C ASP A 28 -2.06 -5.04 15.37
N LYS A 29 -1.88 -3.80 15.89
CA LYS A 29 -1.82 -3.54 17.32
C LYS A 29 -2.45 -2.21 17.65
N ILE A 30 -3.24 -2.19 18.71
CA ILE A 30 -3.84 -0.96 19.23
C ILE A 30 -3.74 -0.92 20.75
N ASN A 31 -3.44 0.27 21.28
CA ASN A 31 -3.48 0.58 22.69
C ASN A 31 -4.03 2.01 22.90
N GLU A 32 -4.07 2.50 24.13
CA GLU A 32 -4.61 3.83 24.47
C GLU A 32 -3.89 4.98 23.76
N LYS A 33 -2.59 4.84 23.49
CA LYS A 33 -1.74 5.90 22.93
C LYS A 33 -1.57 5.77 21.42
N GLU A 34 -1.53 4.55 20.90
CA GLU A 34 -1.03 4.28 19.56
C GLU A 34 -1.82 3.16 18.87
N ALA A 35 -1.96 3.25 17.55
CA ALA A 35 -2.36 2.15 16.68
C ALA A 35 -1.28 1.92 15.62
N ILE A 36 -0.83 0.68 15.47
CA ILE A 36 0.13 0.26 14.46
C ILE A 36 -0.64 -0.58 13.44
N GLY A 37 -0.41 -0.32 12.16
CA GLY A 37 -1.09 -1.04 11.10
C GLY A 37 -0.39 -0.92 9.77
N ILE A 38 -1.03 -1.51 8.76
CA ILE A 38 -0.58 -1.55 7.38
C ILE A 38 -1.65 -0.89 6.52
N ALA A 39 -1.22 0.01 5.66
CA ALA A 39 -2.05 0.57 4.62
C ALA A 39 -1.65 -0.07 3.29
N VAL A 40 -2.65 -0.51 2.51
CA VAL A 40 -2.44 -1.14 1.20
C VAL A 40 -3.16 -0.32 0.15
N VAL A 41 -2.42 0.13 -0.86
CA VAL A 41 -2.96 0.71 -2.10
C VAL A 41 -3.04 -0.41 -3.12
N THR A 42 -4.24 -0.62 -3.67
CA THR A 42 -4.46 -1.55 -4.77
C THR A 42 -4.97 -0.78 -5.97
N ALA A 43 -4.24 -0.87 -7.08
CA ALA A 43 -4.63 -0.31 -8.36
C ALA A 43 -4.87 -1.44 -9.36
N VAL A 44 -6.06 -1.46 -9.96
CA VAL A 44 -6.45 -2.47 -10.95
C VAL A 44 -6.70 -1.80 -12.29
N ARG A 45 -6.16 -2.40 -13.35
CA ARG A 45 -6.50 -2.08 -14.72
C ARG A 45 -6.41 -3.32 -15.58
N ASP A 46 -7.45 -3.54 -16.39
CA ASP A 46 -7.54 -4.68 -17.30
C ASP A 46 -7.29 -6.00 -16.52
N ASP A 47 -6.26 -6.74 -16.89
CA ASP A 47 -5.81 -8.00 -16.29
C ASP A 47 -4.63 -7.83 -15.33
N ILE A 48 -4.30 -6.59 -14.92
CA ILE A 48 -3.17 -6.29 -14.04
C ILE A 48 -3.63 -5.64 -12.75
N ARG A 49 -3.08 -6.11 -11.63
CA ARG A 49 -3.17 -5.45 -10.32
C ARG A 49 -1.77 -5.06 -9.86
N VAL A 50 -1.62 -3.81 -9.47
CA VAL A 50 -0.43 -3.29 -8.78
C VAL A 50 -0.80 -3.01 -7.35
N ASN A 51 -0.02 -3.54 -6.43
CA ASN A 51 -0.20 -3.32 -5.00
C ASN A 51 1.04 -2.66 -4.42
N TYR A 52 0.79 -1.79 -3.44
CA TYR A 52 1.79 -1.17 -2.61
C TYR A 52 1.30 -1.23 -1.16
N ASN A 53 2.19 -1.58 -0.23
CA ASN A 53 1.88 -1.42 1.19
C ASN A 53 2.86 -0.47 1.89
N GLU A 54 2.42 0.16 2.98
CA GLU A 54 3.31 0.82 3.93
C GLU A 54 2.78 0.65 5.35
N GLY A 55 3.71 0.62 6.31
CA GLY A 55 3.41 0.49 7.72
C GLY A 55 3.26 1.86 8.33
N PHE A 56 2.28 2.02 9.21
CA PHE A 56 2.03 3.28 9.90
C PHE A 56 1.89 3.09 11.41
N LEU A 57 2.33 4.10 12.14
CA LEU A 57 2.04 4.30 13.55
C LEU A 57 1.17 5.55 13.67
N PHE A 58 -0.04 5.37 14.17
CA PHE A 58 -0.98 6.43 14.47
C PHE A 58 -0.93 6.77 15.96
N ASN A 59 -0.51 7.98 16.29
CA ASN A 59 -0.60 8.48 17.65
C ASN A 59 -2.03 8.95 17.93
N ARG A 60 -2.74 8.24 18.81
CA ARG A 60 -4.13 8.53 19.17
C ARG A 60 -4.28 9.78 20.04
N ILE A 61 -3.21 10.29 20.64
CA ILE A 61 -3.23 11.51 21.46
C ILE A 61 -3.02 12.74 20.57
N THR A 62 -1.92 12.77 19.81
CA THR A 62 -1.57 13.91 18.95
C THR A 62 -2.30 13.89 17.61
N LYS A 63 -2.89 12.75 17.24
CA LYS A 63 -3.56 12.49 15.95
C LYS A 63 -2.60 12.55 14.77
N GLU A 64 -1.31 12.34 15.01
CA GLU A 64 -0.26 12.31 13.98
C GLU A 64 -0.05 10.88 13.46
N ILE A 65 0.34 10.78 12.19
CA ILE A 65 0.74 9.52 11.53
C ILE A 65 2.24 9.59 11.29
N GLU A 66 2.95 8.54 11.70
CA GLU A 66 4.33 8.28 11.36
C GLU A 66 4.39 7.06 10.44
N VAL A 67 5.01 7.21 9.27
CA VAL A 67 5.24 6.10 8.35
C VAL A 67 6.53 5.38 8.74
N THR A 68 6.45 4.06 8.92
CA THR A 68 7.58 3.24 9.34
C THR A 68 8.01 2.31 8.21
N LYS A 69 9.29 2.37 7.81
CA LYS A 69 9.87 1.52 6.74
C LYS A 69 10.69 0.34 7.26
N GLU A 70 10.74 0.12 8.59
CA GLU A 70 11.85 -0.67 9.16
C GLU A 70 11.72 -2.20 9.08
N ASN A 71 10.56 -2.82 8.81
CA ASN A 71 10.44 -4.29 8.72
C ASN A 71 9.21 -4.80 7.94
N LEU A 72 9.35 -5.06 6.63
CA LEU A 72 8.31 -5.62 5.70
C LEU A 72 7.26 -4.64 5.15
N TYR A 73 7.61 -3.35 5.05
CA TYR A 73 6.68 -2.30 4.64
C TYR A 73 7.30 -1.37 3.60
N GLY A 74 6.53 -0.96 2.59
CA GLY A 74 7.03 -0.37 1.35
C GLY A 74 7.14 -1.38 0.21
N VAL A 75 6.36 -2.48 0.29
CA VAL A 75 6.46 -3.62 -0.64
C VAL A 75 5.55 -3.38 -1.83
N TRP A 76 6.16 -3.44 -3.01
CA TRP A 76 5.47 -3.51 -4.30
C TRP A 76 5.33 -4.97 -4.73
N TRP A 77 4.13 -5.34 -5.18
CA TRP A 77 3.92 -6.62 -5.90
C TRP A 77 2.86 -6.47 -6.97
N ILE A 78 3.05 -7.22 -8.06
CA ILE A 78 2.26 -7.11 -9.28
C ILE A 78 1.62 -8.48 -9.51
N GLU A 79 0.34 -8.49 -9.81
CA GLU A 79 -0.45 -9.70 -10.01
C GLU A 79 -1.18 -9.67 -11.35
N SER A 80 -1.30 -10.81 -12.01
CA SER A 80 -2.24 -10.99 -13.12
C SER A 80 -3.63 -11.40 -12.61
N LEU A 81 -4.67 -10.91 -13.25
CA LEU A 81 -6.08 -11.24 -13.01
C LEU A 81 -6.63 -12.07 -14.18
N PRO A 82 -7.62 -12.95 -13.93
CA PRO A 82 -8.32 -13.18 -12.67
C PRO A 82 -7.61 -14.15 -11.72
N ASP A 83 -6.53 -14.80 -12.17
CA ASP A 83 -5.93 -15.94 -11.48
C ASP A 83 -5.07 -15.55 -10.25
N VAL A 84 -4.82 -14.25 -10.04
CA VAL A 84 -4.03 -13.68 -8.93
C VAL A 84 -2.67 -14.37 -8.83
N ASN A 85 -1.94 -14.41 -9.95
CA ASN A 85 -0.57 -14.91 -9.97
C ASN A 85 0.40 -13.74 -9.92
N GLU A 86 1.41 -13.84 -9.06
CA GLU A 86 2.49 -12.86 -9.01
C GLU A 86 3.23 -12.81 -10.35
N ILE A 87 3.55 -11.59 -10.78
CA ILE A 87 4.32 -11.29 -11.97
C ILE A 87 5.69 -10.79 -11.52
N ASP A 88 6.74 -11.52 -11.88
CA ASP A 88 8.10 -11.08 -11.63
C ASP A 88 8.40 -9.89 -12.57
N VAL A 89 8.83 -8.78 -11.99
CA VAL A 89 9.33 -7.64 -12.76
C VAL A 89 10.81 -7.86 -13.02
N ILE A 90 11.20 -7.82 -14.29
CA ILE A 90 12.59 -8.04 -14.69
C ILE A 90 13.19 -6.80 -15.35
N ASP A 91 14.48 -6.59 -15.16
CA ASP A 91 15.23 -5.52 -15.82
C ASP A 91 15.62 -5.88 -17.28
N GLU A 92 16.48 -5.08 -17.89
CA GLU A 92 16.96 -5.32 -19.26
C GLU A 92 17.90 -6.55 -19.36
N GLU A 93 18.59 -6.91 -18.28
CA GLU A 93 19.48 -8.08 -18.19
C GLU A 93 18.72 -9.39 -17.86
N ASN A 94 17.41 -9.29 -17.59
CA ASN A 94 16.50 -10.35 -17.12
C ASN A 94 16.72 -10.75 -15.66
N GLU A 95 17.27 -9.85 -14.85
CA GLU A 95 17.31 -10.01 -13.41
C GLU A 95 15.96 -9.61 -12.80
N ILE A 96 15.50 -10.38 -11.81
CA ILE A 96 14.26 -10.09 -11.08
C ILE A 96 14.53 -8.93 -10.13
N ILE A 97 13.71 -7.88 -10.25
CA ILE A 97 13.76 -6.69 -9.40
C ILE A 97 12.88 -6.96 -8.17
N ASP A 98 13.44 -6.79 -6.98
CA ASP A 98 12.69 -6.98 -5.75
C ASP A 98 11.79 -5.77 -5.42
N SER A 99 10.94 -5.94 -4.41
CA SER A 99 9.97 -4.92 -4.03
C SER A 99 10.60 -3.61 -3.54
N PHE A 100 11.80 -3.66 -2.96
CA PHE A 100 12.49 -2.48 -2.46
C PHE A 100 13.10 -1.70 -3.62
N ASP A 101 13.73 -2.40 -4.56
CA ASP A 101 14.26 -1.80 -5.79
C ASP A 101 13.14 -1.22 -6.67
N LEU A 102 11.93 -1.79 -6.61
CA LEU A 102 10.74 -1.24 -7.26
C LEU A 102 10.30 0.12 -6.66
N ASP A 103 10.48 0.35 -5.36
CA ASP A 103 10.15 1.64 -4.70
C ASP A 103 11.01 2.78 -5.27
N GLU A 104 12.22 2.47 -5.74
CA GLU A 104 13.15 3.45 -6.31
C GLU A 104 12.86 3.81 -7.78
N GLN A 105 11.86 3.17 -8.41
CA GLN A 105 11.61 3.30 -9.85
C GLN A 105 10.82 4.54 -10.26
N ASN A 106 10.51 5.44 -9.32
CA ASN A 106 9.78 6.70 -9.54
C ASN A 106 8.43 6.50 -10.24
N PHE A 107 7.66 5.49 -9.81
CA PHE A 107 6.30 5.30 -10.27
C PHE A 107 5.40 6.49 -9.91
N PRO A 108 4.30 6.73 -10.65
CA PRO A 108 3.36 7.80 -10.32
C PRO A 108 2.84 7.68 -8.88
N SER A 109 2.83 8.77 -8.12
CA SER A 109 2.50 8.75 -6.69
C SER A 109 1.10 8.20 -6.39
N LYS A 110 0.16 8.24 -7.33
CA LYS A 110 -1.20 7.67 -7.15
C LYS A 110 -1.20 6.18 -6.75
N PHE A 111 -0.13 5.44 -7.03
CA PHE A 111 0.00 4.02 -6.70
C PHE A 111 0.59 3.75 -5.31
N SER A 112 1.19 4.76 -4.67
CA SER A 112 1.77 4.66 -3.32
C SER A 112 1.22 5.68 -2.33
N GLN A 113 0.40 6.62 -2.79
CA GLN A 113 -0.19 7.65 -1.95
C GLN A 113 -1.36 7.09 -1.14
N ILE A 114 -1.22 7.17 0.18
CA ILE A 114 -2.23 6.73 1.14
C ILE A 114 -2.94 7.94 1.75
N ASP A 115 -4.26 7.83 1.86
CA ASP A 115 -5.13 8.81 2.50
C ASP A 115 -5.53 8.31 3.90
N TYR A 116 -4.77 8.73 4.90
CA TYR A 116 -4.99 8.38 6.31
C TYR A 116 -6.22 9.06 6.95
N SER A 117 -6.96 9.92 6.22
CA SER A 117 -8.11 10.63 6.78
C SER A 117 -9.17 9.69 7.37
N LYS A 118 -9.32 8.48 6.81
CA LYS A 118 -10.24 7.45 7.32
C LYS A 118 -9.80 6.86 8.65
N ILE A 119 -8.51 6.57 8.82
CA ILE A 119 -7.96 6.10 10.10
C ILE A 119 -8.21 7.16 11.17
N ILE A 120 -7.81 8.39 10.87
CA ILE A 120 -7.98 9.52 11.77
C ILE A 120 -9.46 9.67 12.17
N SER A 121 -10.38 9.64 11.21
CA SER A 121 -11.83 9.79 11.44
C SER A 121 -12.43 8.67 12.27
N ASN A 122 -12.09 7.40 12.00
CA ASN A 122 -12.67 6.27 12.73
C ASN A 122 -12.29 6.29 14.21
N TYR A 123 -11.05 6.69 14.54
CA TYR A 123 -10.60 6.76 15.92
C TYR A 123 -11.01 8.05 16.64
N PHE A 124 -11.44 9.09 15.93
CA PHE A 124 -12.18 10.20 16.53
C PHE A 124 -13.56 9.79 17.05
N VAL A 125 -14.23 8.83 16.39
CA VAL A 125 -15.57 8.39 16.80
C VAL A 125 -15.52 7.49 18.04
N ILE A 126 -14.51 6.61 18.14
CA ILE A 126 -14.38 5.68 19.28
C ILE A 126 -14.04 6.43 20.58
N ASP A 127 -13.20 7.47 20.52
CA ASP A 127 -12.87 8.28 21.70
C ASP A 127 -14.08 9.10 22.21
N ASN A 128 -15.07 9.40 21.35
CA ASN A 128 -16.28 10.15 21.73
C ASN A 128 -17.42 9.27 22.30
N PHE A 129 -17.28 7.93 22.29
CA PHE A 129 -18.30 7.00 22.79
C PHE A 129 -17.95 6.34 24.13
N SER A 130 -16.85 6.72 24.78
CA SER A 130 -16.47 6.19 26.10
C SER A 130 -16.60 7.21 27.24
N LEU A 131 -17.63 8.05 27.21
CA LEU A 131 -18.07 8.86 28.35
C LEU A 131 -19.60 8.89 28.44
N THR A 132 -20.19 7.72 28.68
CA THR A 132 -21.42 7.64 29.47
C THR A 132 -21.21 6.51 30.49
N ASP A 133 -20.66 6.90 31.64
CA ASP A 133 -20.95 6.20 32.89
C ASP A 133 -22.46 6.32 33.14
N ASP A 134 -23.14 5.17 33.23
CA ASP A 134 -24.35 4.97 34.03
C ASP A 134 -24.34 3.52 34.56
#